data_AF-A0A1Z8UCF8-F1
#
_entry.id   AF-A0A1Z8UCF8-F1
#
_cell.length_a   1.000
_cell.length_b   1.000
_cell.length_c   1.000
_cell.angle_alpha   90.00
_cell.angle_beta   90.00
_cell.angle_gamma   90.00
#
_symmetry.space_group_name_H-M   'P 1'
#
loop_
_entity.id
_entity.type
_entity.pdbx_description
1 polymer ?
#
loop_
_entity_poly.entity_id
_entity_poly.type
_entity_poly.pdbx_seq_one_letter_code
_entity_poly.pdbx_strand_id
1 'polypeptide(L)' 'MDELERIKQLAGVANTQEPSMGENLSYTGTEKAQYQRKHNVRPGTDEWFKLWFARPKLTGE' A
#
# COMPACT_ATOMS: atom_id res chain seq x y z
N MET A 1 -10.99 -29.41 11.95
CA MET A 1 -10.24 -28.83 10.82
C MET A 1 -9.52 -29.97 10.15
N ASP A 2 -9.74 -30.14 8.86
CA ASP A 2 -9.05 -31.13 8.05
C ASP A 2 -7.55 -30.78 8.01
N GLU A 3 -6.65 -31.77 8.08
CA GLU A 3 -5.21 -31.55 8.04
C GLU A 3 -4.78 -30.88 6.73
N LEU A 4 -5.49 -31.17 5.63
CA LEU A 4 -5.31 -30.51 4.35
C LEU A 4 -5.66 -29.02 4.40
N GLU A 5 -6.70 -28.61 5.14
CA GLU A 5 -7.01 -27.19 5.33
C GLU A 5 -5.93 -26.49 6.14
N ARG A 6 -5.42 -27.15 7.18
CA ARG A 6 -4.33 -26.60 8.00
C ARG A 6 -3.05 -26.39 7.20
N ILE A 7 -2.69 -27.34 6.33
CA ILE A 7 -1.53 -27.21 5.45
C ILE A 7 -1.72 -26.06 4.45
N LYS A 8 -2.91 -25.92 3.86
CA LYS A 8 -3.21 -24.78 2.95
C LYS A 8 -3.12 -23.43 3.65
N GLN A 9 -3.60 -23.34 4.89
CA GLN A 9 -3.49 -22.13 5.72
C GLN A 9 -2.03 -21.77 5.99
N LEU A 10 -1.23 -22.74 6.44
CA LEU A 10 0.19 -22.54 6.74
C LEU A 10 1.02 -22.19 5.51
N ALA A 11 0.66 -22.74 4.35
CA ALA A 11 1.31 -22.44 3.08
C ALA A 11 0.88 -21.08 2.47
N GLY A 12 -0.08 -20.36 3.07
CA GLY A 12 -0.62 -19.12 2.52
C GLY A 12 -1.44 -19.32 1.23
N VAL A 13 -1.86 -20.56 0.94
CA VAL A 13 -2.68 -20.95 -0.23
C VAL A 13 -4.17 -20.99 0.15
N ALA A 14 -4.50 -20.86 1.43
CA ALA A 14 -5.88 -20.74 1.86
C ALA A 14 -6.53 -19.52 1.19
N ASN A 15 -7.63 -19.77 0.48
CA ASN A 15 -8.49 -18.74 -0.09
C ASN A 15 -9.28 -18.03 1.03
N THR A 16 -8.60 -17.48 2.02
CA THR A 16 -9.15 -16.39 2.80
C THR A 16 -9.17 -15.19 1.85
N GLN A 17 -10.30 -15.01 1.17
CA GLN A 17 -10.70 -13.71 0.64
C GLN A 17 -10.91 -12.78 1.84
N GLU A 18 -9.82 -12.45 2.52
CA GLU A 18 -9.77 -11.30 3.40
C GLU A 18 -10.24 -10.13 2.52
N PRO A 19 -11.29 -9.40 2.90
CA PRO A 19 -11.61 -8.17 2.21
C PRO A 19 -10.35 -7.32 2.25
N SER A 20 -9.73 -7.10 1.08
CA SER A 20 -8.58 -6.20 0.91
C SER A 20 -8.89 -4.94 1.69
N MET A 21 -8.25 -4.77 2.86
CA MET A 21 -8.39 -3.81 3.96
C MET A 21 -9.17 -2.48 3.72
N GLY A 22 -10.30 -2.48 3.03
CA GLY A 22 -11.12 -1.33 2.59
C GLY A 22 -10.41 -0.24 1.77
N GLU A 23 -9.08 -0.17 1.83
CA GLU A 23 -8.27 0.88 1.27
C GLU A 23 -7.77 0.43 -0.10
N ASN A 24 -8.15 1.18 -1.12
CA ASN A 24 -7.47 1.13 -2.40
C ASN A 24 -6.06 1.74 -2.24
N LEU A 25 -5.15 1.08 -1.52
CA LEU A 25 -3.72 1.46 -1.45
C LEU A 25 -3.16 1.66 -2.88
N SER A 26 -3.68 0.88 -3.82
CA SER A 26 -3.38 0.99 -5.25
C SER A 26 -3.74 2.36 -5.85
N TYR A 27 -4.88 2.95 -5.49
CA TYR A 27 -5.32 4.23 -6.05
C TYR A 27 -4.46 5.39 -5.58
N THR A 28 -4.29 5.53 -4.25
CA THR A 28 -3.46 6.58 -3.66
C THR A 28 -1.98 6.44 -4.05
N GLY A 29 -1.46 5.21 -4.12
CA GLY A 29 -0.11 4.95 -4.61
C GLY A 29 0.05 5.33 -6.10
N THR A 30 -0.97 5.08 -6.91
CA THR A 30 -0.98 5.44 -8.34
C THR A 30 -0.96 6.96 -8.53
N GLU A 31 -1.79 7.70 -7.80
CA GLU A 31 -1.81 9.17 -7.86
C GLU A 31 -0.46 9.78 -7.44
N LYS A 32 0.14 9.28 -6.34
CA LYS A 32 1.47 9.71 -5.90
C LYS A 32 2.55 9.43 -6.94
N ALA A 33 2.52 8.25 -7.57
CA ALA A 33 3.47 7.91 -8.62
C ALA A 33 3.30 8.79 -9.88
N GLN A 34 2.07 9.18 -10.23
CA GLN A 34 1.81 10.13 -11.32
C GLN A 34 2.36 11.52 -10.98
N TYR A 35 2.10 12.01 -9.77
CA TYR A 35 2.62 13.29 -9.29
C TYR A 35 4.16 13.30 -9.30
N GLN A 36 4.78 12.25 -8.77
CA GLN A 36 6.24 12.11 -8.74
C GLN A 36 6.85 12.26 -10.14
N ARG A 37 6.26 11.61 -11.16
CA ARG A 37 6.73 11.71 -12.55
C ARG A 37 6.51 13.09 -13.14
N LYS A 38 5.34 13.69 -12.92
CA LYS A 38 4.96 15.01 -13.45
C LYS A 38 5.85 16.13 -12.90
N HIS A 39 6.21 16.04 -11.61
CA HIS A 39 6.98 17.05 -10.91
C HIS A 39 8.49 16.72 -10.83
N ASN A 40 8.93 15.65 -11.51
CA ASN A 40 10.33 15.19 -11.53
C ASN A 40 10.92 15.00 -10.11
N VAL A 41 10.07 14.55 -9.18
CA VAL A 41 10.44 14.36 -7.78
C VAL A 41 11.36 13.14 -7.69
N ARG A 42 12.60 13.37 -7.28
CA ARG A 42 13.63 12.32 -7.26
C ARG A 42 13.50 11.46 -6.00
N PRO A 43 13.58 10.13 -6.11
CA PRO A 43 13.63 9.25 -4.95
C PRO A 43 14.73 9.69 -3.97
N GLY A 44 14.40 9.74 -2.68
CA GLY A 44 15.34 10.11 -1.62
C GLY A 44 15.49 11.62 -1.35
N THR A 45 14.72 12.49 -2.02
CA THR A 45 14.63 13.90 -1.62
C THR A 45 13.58 14.12 -0.53
N ASP A 46 13.65 15.25 0.16
CA ASP A 46 12.63 15.63 1.16
C ASP A 46 11.23 15.70 0.57
N GLU A 47 11.10 16.21 -0.66
CA GLU A 47 9.83 16.26 -1.40
C GLU A 47 9.28 14.87 -1.69
N TRP A 48 10.14 13.93 -2.07
CA TRP A 48 9.76 12.53 -2.25
C TRP A 48 9.27 11.92 -0.95
N PHE A 49 9.98 12.16 0.15
CA PHE A 49 9.59 11.64 1.46
C PHE A 49 8.23 12.20 1.91
N LYS A 50 8.01 13.51 1.72
CA LYS A 50 6.72 14.14 2.00
C LYS A 50 5.60 13.55 1.14
N LEU A 51 5.80 13.42 -0.17
CA LEU A 51 4.80 12.86 -1.08
C LEU A 51 4.34 11.45 -0.64
N TRP A 52 5.29 10.60 -0.25
CA TRP A 52 5.00 9.21 0.08
C TRP A 52 4.56 8.99 1.53
N PHE A 53 5.14 9.73 2.47
CA PHE A 53 5.02 9.47 3.91
C PHE A 53 4.41 10.62 4.72
N ALA A 54 4.04 11.74 4.08
CA ALA A 54 3.25 12.76 4.79
C ALA A 54 1.97 12.12 5.31
N ARG A 55 1.66 12.43 6.57
CA ARG A 55 0.40 12.05 7.22
C ARG A 55 -0.50 13.28 7.10
N PRO A 56 -1.32 13.42 6.04
CA PRO A 56 -2.12 14.62 5.80
C PRO A 56 -2.97 15.02 7.02
N LYS A 57 -3.45 14.05 7.80
CA LYS A 57 -4.23 14.30 9.03
C LYS A 57 -3.42 14.70 10.27
N LEU A 58 -2.10 14.74 10.19
CA LEU A 58 -1.19 15.08 11.31
C LEU A 58 -0.26 16.24 11.00
N THR A 59 0.03 16.49 9.73
CA THR A 59 0.88 17.61 9.30
C THR A 59 0.07 18.87 8.95
N GLY A 60 -1.26 18.77 8.80
CA GLY A 60 -2.13 19.93 8.58
C GLY A 60 -1.91 20.63 7.23
N GLU A 61 -1.30 19.93 6.27
CA GLU A 61 -1.10 20.37 4.88
C GLU A 61 -2.23 19.91 3.96
#